data_AF-A0A354Q960-F1
#
_entry.id   AF-A0A354Q960-F1
#
_cell.length_a   1.000
_cell.length_b   1.000
_cell.length_c   1.000
_cell.angle_alpha   90.00
_cell.angle_beta   90.00
_cell.angle_gamma   90.00
#
_symmetry.space_group_name_H-M   'P 1'
#
loop_
_entity.id
_entity.type
_entity.pdbx_description
1 polymer ?
#
loop_
_entity_poly.entity_id
_entity_poly.type
_entity_poly.pdbx_seq_one_letter_code
_entity_poly.pdbx_strand_id
1 'polypeptide(L)'
;KVAPICGIPEETLREVARTYATAESAIILWGMGISQHIHGTDNSRCLIALSLMTGQIGRPGTGLHPLRGQNNVQGTSDMGLIPMFFPDYKSVTDPENKKWFENFWGTSLNPKTGL
;
A
#
# COMPACT_ATOMS: atom_id res chain seq x y z
N LYS A 1 17.24 -7.59 -21.11
CA LYS A 1 18.09 -6.57 -20.44
C LYS A 1 18.11 -6.70 -18.91
N VAL A 2 16.99 -7.01 -18.24
CA VAL A 2 16.95 -7.12 -16.76
C VAL A 2 17.29 -8.51 -16.21
N ALA A 3 17.23 -9.57 -17.02
CA ALA A 3 17.50 -10.95 -16.58
C ALA A 3 18.81 -11.13 -15.79
N PRO A 4 19.97 -10.57 -16.20
CA PRO A 4 21.20 -10.67 -15.41
C PRO A 4 21.15 -9.94 -14.07
N ILE A 5 20.40 -8.83 -13.99
CA ILE A 5 20.23 -8.04 -12.75
C ILE A 5 19.35 -8.83 -11.76
N CYS A 6 18.26 -9.42 -12.26
CA CYS A 6 17.35 -10.22 -11.45
C CYS A 6 17.91 -11.59 -11.08
N GLY A 7 18.91 -12.09 -11.82
CA GLY A 7 19.36 -13.48 -11.71
C GLY A 7 18.29 -14.49 -12.17
N ILE A 8 17.34 -14.08 -13.02
CA ILE A 8 16.22 -14.91 -13.51
C ILE A 8 16.31 -15.03 -15.03
N PRO A 9 16.17 -16.25 -15.62
CA PRO A 9 16.12 -16.43 -17.06
C PRO A 9 15.06 -15.57 -17.75
N GLU A 10 15.36 -15.06 -18.94
CA GLU A 10 14.44 -14.19 -19.68
C GLU A 10 13.10 -14.88 -20.00
N GLU A 11 13.14 -16.15 -20.38
CA GLU A 11 11.93 -16.92 -20.67
C GLU A 11 11.02 -17.04 -19.46
N THR A 12 11.57 -17.30 -18.27
CA THR A 12 10.79 -17.35 -17.02
C THR A 12 10.11 -16.02 -16.72
N LEU A 13 10.79 -14.88 -16.94
CA LEU A 13 10.17 -13.57 -16.75
C LEU A 13 9.00 -13.35 -17.71
N ARG A 14 9.15 -13.73 -18.98
CA ARG A 14 8.11 -13.60 -20.00
C ARG A 14 6.93 -14.52 -19.72
N GLU A 15 7.20 -15.75 -19.31
CA GLU A 15 6.19 -16.74 -18.94
C GLU A 15 5.34 -16.24 -17.78
N VAL A 16 5.95 -15.87 -16.64
CA VAL A 16 5.23 -15.40 -15.46
C VAL A 16 4.44 -14.13 -15.75
N ALA A 17 5.00 -13.19 -16.51
CA ALA A 17 4.30 -11.96 -16.89
C ALA A 17 3.06 -12.25 -17.74
N ARG A 18 3.16 -13.15 -18.72
CA ARG A 18 2.02 -13.54 -19.56
C ARG A 18 0.98 -14.28 -18.74
N THR A 19 1.39 -15.25 -17.94
CA THR A 19 0.48 -16.03 -17.07
C THR A 19 -0.32 -15.11 -16.16
N TYR A 20 0.31 -14.14 -15.50
CA TYR A 20 -0.39 -13.16 -14.67
C TYR A 20 -1.35 -12.27 -15.49
N ALA A 21 -0.89 -11.77 -16.63
CA ALA A 21 -1.66 -10.85 -17.47
C ALA A 21 -2.89 -11.50 -18.12
N THR A 22 -2.83 -12.80 -18.43
CA THR A 22 -3.92 -13.53 -19.11
C THR A 22 -4.76 -14.39 -18.17
N ALA A 23 -4.42 -14.47 -16.87
CA ALA A 23 -5.18 -15.22 -15.91
C ALA A 23 -6.62 -14.68 -15.80
N GLU A 24 -7.59 -15.60 -15.72
CA GLU A 24 -8.99 -15.22 -15.49
C GLU A 24 -9.09 -14.36 -14.24
N SER A 25 -8.43 -14.72 -13.14
CA SER A 25 -8.31 -13.93 -11.92
C SER A 25 -6.97 -14.20 -11.24
N ALA A 26 -6.25 -13.14 -10.85
CA ALA A 26 -4.97 -13.25 -10.14
C ALA A 26 -4.86 -12.26 -8.98
N ILE A 27 -4.21 -12.70 -7.91
CA ILE A 27 -3.95 -11.90 -6.70
C ILE A 27 -2.45 -11.79 -6.48
N ILE A 28 -1.97 -10.58 -6.19
CA ILE A 28 -0.62 -10.37 -5.69
C ILE A 28 -0.67 -10.29 -4.16
N LEU A 29 -0.03 -11.25 -3.50
CA LEU A 29 0.26 -11.23 -2.08
C LEU A 29 1.71 -10.78 -1.89
N TRP A 30 1.98 -9.75 -1.07
CA TRP A 30 3.35 -9.39 -0.74
C TRP A 30 3.55 -9.15 0.75
N GLY A 31 4.78 -9.34 1.21
CA GLY A 31 5.21 -9.01 2.56
C GLY A 31 6.40 -8.06 2.57
N MET A 32 7.25 -8.21 3.59
CA MET A 32 8.37 -7.29 3.84
C MET A 32 9.45 -7.29 2.75
N GLY A 33 9.54 -8.33 1.93
CA GLY A 33 10.48 -8.37 0.79
C GLY A 33 10.23 -7.28 -0.27
N ILE A 34 9.03 -6.68 -0.28
CA ILE A 34 8.72 -5.52 -1.12
C ILE A 34 8.98 -4.22 -0.35
N SER A 35 8.46 -4.10 0.88
CA SER A 35 8.44 -2.84 1.62
C SER A 35 9.75 -2.48 2.31
N GLN A 36 10.52 -3.47 2.80
CA GLN A 36 11.78 -3.24 3.53
C GLN A 36 12.98 -3.17 2.57
N HIS A 37 12.85 -2.31 1.56
CA HIS A 37 13.91 -1.98 0.61
C HIS A 37 14.03 -0.45 0.50
N ILE A 38 15.19 0.06 0.08
CA ILE A 38 15.38 1.50 -0.19
C ILE A 38 14.42 2.05 -1.27
N HIS A 39 13.81 1.17 -2.04
CA HIS A 39 12.83 1.47 -3.09
C HIS A 39 11.44 0.90 -2.75
N GLY A 40 11.14 0.64 -1.47
CA GLY A 40 9.95 -0.13 -1.09
C GLY A 40 8.63 0.52 -1.52
N THR A 41 8.55 1.85 -1.47
CA THR A 41 7.41 2.61 -2.00
C THR A 41 7.25 2.41 -3.51
N ASP A 42 8.35 2.48 -4.27
CA ASP A 42 8.31 2.35 -5.72
C ASP A 42 8.04 0.91 -6.16
N ASN A 43 8.59 -0.07 -5.46
CA ASN A 43 8.26 -1.48 -5.66
C ASN A 43 6.76 -1.74 -5.48
N SER A 44 6.16 -1.18 -4.42
CA SER A 44 4.72 -1.29 -4.17
C SER A 44 3.90 -0.62 -5.29
N ARG A 45 4.32 0.57 -5.75
CA ARG A 45 3.70 1.27 -6.88
C ARG A 45 3.78 0.47 -8.18
N CYS A 46 4.90 -0.20 -8.44
CA CYS A 46 5.07 -1.07 -9.61
C CYS A 46 4.07 -2.25 -9.61
N LEU A 47 3.83 -2.88 -8.45
CA LEU A 47 2.84 -3.95 -8.32
C LEU A 47 1.41 -3.43 -8.54
N ILE A 48 1.10 -2.25 -7.99
CA ILE A 48 -0.18 -1.56 -8.21
C ILE A 48 -0.38 -1.28 -9.70
N ALA A 49 0.63 -0.70 -10.36
CA ALA A 49 0.57 -0.41 -11.79
C ALA A 49 0.39 -1.67 -12.63
N LEU A 50 1.12 -2.75 -12.33
CA LEU A 50 0.97 -4.03 -13.01
C LEU A 50 -0.47 -4.58 -12.91
N SER A 51 -1.06 -4.52 -11.73
CA SER A 51 -2.43 -5.00 -11.49
C SER A 51 -3.48 -4.13 -12.19
N LEU A 52 -3.27 -2.81 -12.21
CA LEU A 52 -4.13 -1.88 -12.96
C LEU A 52 -4.06 -2.13 -14.47
N MET A 53 -2.84 -2.25 -15.03
CA MET A 53 -2.65 -2.47 -16.48
C MET A 53 -3.23 -3.80 -16.98
N THR A 54 -3.32 -4.80 -16.10
CA THR A 54 -3.83 -6.14 -16.43
C THR A 54 -5.28 -6.36 -16.03
N GLY A 55 -5.94 -5.36 -15.42
CA GLY A 55 -7.31 -5.50 -14.92
C GLY A 55 -7.45 -6.51 -13.77
N GLN A 56 -6.35 -6.84 -13.09
CA GLN A 56 -6.32 -7.73 -11.92
C GLN A 56 -6.64 -6.95 -10.63
N ILE A 57 -7.74 -6.18 -10.65
CA ILE A 57 -8.21 -5.37 -9.52
C ILE A 57 -9.71 -5.08 -9.65
N GLY A 58 -10.42 -4.94 -8.52
CA GLY A 58 -11.82 -4.48 -8.49
C GLY A 58 -12.87 -5.55 -8.82
N ARG A 59 -12.47 -6.82 -8.90
CA ARG A 59 -13.35 -7.96 -9.18
C ARG A 59 -13.01 -9.17 -8.29
N PRO A 60 -13.97 -10.08 -8.03
CA PRO A 60 -13.73 -11.26 -7.18
C PRO A 60 -12.51 -12.08 -7.65
N GLY A 61 -11.68 -12.51 -6.70
CA GLY A 61 -10.47 -13.27 -6.99
C GLY A 61 -9.30 -12.45 -7.54
N THR A 62 -9.38 -11.12 -7.52
CA THR A 62 -8.29 -10.24 -7.96
C THR A 62 -7.90 -9.21 -6.92
N GLY A 63 -6.73 -8.60 -7.12
CA GLY A 63 -6.28 -7.46 -6.35
C GLY A 63 -4.91 -7.68 -5.72
N LEU A 64 -4.64 -6.83 -4.74
CA LEU A 64 -3.34 -6.70 -4.11
C LEU A 64 -3.51 -6.73 -2.61
N HIS A 65 -2.77 -7.61 -1.93
CA HIS A 65 -2.84 -7.76 -0.49
C HIS A 65 -1.45 -7.63 0.13
N PRO A 66 -1.10 -6.44 0.66
CA PRO A 66 0.02 -6.31 1.57
C PRO A 66 -0.27 -7.11 2.85
N LEU A 67 0.40 -8.24 3.02
CA LEU A 67 0.28 -9.08 4.21
C LEU A 67 0.89 -8.34 5.40
N ARG A 68 0.01 -7.89 6.29
CA ARG A 68 0.36 -7.22 7.53
C ARG A 68 0.84 -8.26 8.55
N GLY A 69 1.91 -7.95 9.29
CA GLY A 69 2.52 -8.89 10.23
C GLY A 69 1.85 -8.94 11.60
N GLN A 70 1.78 -7.81 12.31
CA GLN A 70 1.23 -7.76 13.66
C GLN A 70 -0.30 -7.75 13.66
N ASN A 71 -0.89 -8.41 14.66
CA ASN A 71 -2.34 -8.65 14.81
C ASN A 71 -3.23 -7.42 14.68
N ASN A 72 -2.77 -6.22 15.05
CA ASN A 72 -3.56 -4.99 14.97
C ASN A 72 -2.85 -3.83 14.27
N VAL A 73 -1.84 -4.07 13.43
CA VAL A 73 -1.14 -2.95 12.75
C VAL A 73 -2.07 -2.14 11.84
N GLN A 74 -3.11 -2.79 11.28
CA GLN A 74 -4.15 -2.10 10.52
C GLN A 74 -4.98 -1.21 11.45
N GLY A 75 -5.56 -1.76 12.53
CA GLY A 75 -6.34 -0.99 13.49
C GLY A 75 -5.54 0.14 14.15
N THR A 76 -4.27 -0.08 14.47
CA THR A 76 -3.35 0.96 14.96
C THR A 76 -3.24 2.12 13.96
N SER A 77 -3.12 1.81 12.67
CA SER A 77 -3.10 2.83 11.61
C SER A 77 -4.46 3.54 11.49
N ASP A 78 -5.56 2.79 11.55
CA ASP A 78 -6.92 3.32 11.49
C ASP A 78 -7.23 4.26 12.66
N MET A 79 -6.63 4.03 13.83
CA MET A 79 -6.75 4.90 15.01
C MET A 79 -5.80 6.10 14.99
N GLY A 80 -5.12 6.37 13.87
CA GLY A 80 -4.30 7.56 13.72
C GLY A 80 -2.95 7.51 14.45
N LEU A 81 -2.42 6.31 14.76
CA LEU A 81 -1.05 6.18 15.28
C LEU A 81 -0.02 6.32 14.13
N ILE A 82 -0.21 7.37 13.32
CA ILE A 82 0.62 7.79 12.20
C ILE A 82 0.73 9.33 12.31
N PRO A 83 1.94 9.92 12.42
CA PRO A 83 2.12 11.34 12.79
C PRO A 83 1.49 12.41 11.87
N MET A 84 0.89 12.00 10.75
CA MET A 84 0.27 12.87 9.76
C MET A 84 -1.26 12.70 9.68
N PHE A 85 -1.84 11.82 10.48
CA PHE A 85 -3.26 11.51 10.46
C PHE A 85 -3.89 11.50 11.86
N PHE A 86 -5.10 12.03 11.94
CA PHE A 86 -6.08 11.65 12.95
C PHE A 86 -6.68 10.27 12.64
N PRO A 87 -7.51 9.68 13.53
CA PRO A 87 -8.27 8.47 13.21
C PRO A 87 -9.01 8.57 11.87
N ASP A 88 -9.20 7.43 11.21
CA ASP A 88 -9.81 7.30 9.88
C ASP A 88 -8.99 7.98 8.76
N TYR A 89 -7.66 7.96 8.89
CA TYR A 89 -6.71 8.54 7.92
C TYR A 89 -6.99 10.01 7.56
N LYS A 90 -7.59 10.76 8.49
CA LYS A 90 -7.93 12.17 8.29
C LYS A 90 -6.69 13.04 8.49
N SER A 91 -6.29 13.80 7.47
CA SER A 91 -5.06 14.60 7.54
C SER A 91 -5.09 15.59 8.70
N VAL A 92 -3.99 15.70 9.45
CA VAL A 92 -3.83 16.70 10.52
C VAL A 92 -3.71 18.13 9.98
N THR A 93 -3.33 18.26 8.70
CA THR A 93 -3.19 19.56 8.02
C THR A 93 -4.50 20.12 7.48
N ASP A 94 -5.58 19.32 7.49
CA ASP A 94 -6.89 19.74 7.04
C ASP A 94 -7.60 20.51 8.18
N PRO A 95 -7.93 21.81 7.98
CA PRO A 95 -8.58 22.62 9.01
C PRO A 95 -9.93 22.09 9.47
N GLU A 96 -10.71 21.45 8.59
CA GLU A 96 -12.04 20.93 8.93
C GLU A 96 -11.92 19.69 9.83
N ASN A 97 -11.00 18.78 9.51
CA ASN A 97 -10.70 17.64 10.36
C ASN A 97 -10.21 18.10 11.73
N LYS A 98 -9.23 19.02 11.77
CA LYS A 98 -8.71 19.58 13.01
C LYS A 98 -9.82 20.17 13.87
N LYS A 99 -10.66 21.04 13.30
CA LYS A 99 -11.79 21.66 14.01
C LYS A 99 -12.74 20.62 14.58
N TRP A 100 -13.05 19.57 13.83
CA TRP A 100 -13.89 18.48 14.31
C TRP A 100 -13.29 17.80 15.54
N PHE A 101 -12.01 17.42 15.50
CA PHE A 101 -11.33 16.74 16.62
C PHE A 101 -11.13 17.67 17.82
N GLU A 102 -10.81 18.95 17.62
CA GLU A 102 -10.70 19.94 18.70
C GLU A 102 -12.03 20.13 19.43
N ASN A 103 -13.13 20.22 18.69
CA ASN A 103 -14.47 20.32 19.27
C ASN A 103 -14.83 19.04 20.04
N PHE A 104 -14.52 17.87 19.48
CA PHE A 104 -14.84 16.59 20.09
C PHE A 104 -14.02 16.31 21.36
N TRP A 105 -12.74 16.68 21.39
CA TRP A 105 -11.85 16.47 22.53
C TRP A 105 -11.76 17.66 23.49
N GLY A 106 -12.30 18.81 23.12
CA GLY A 106 -12.29 20.02 23.96
C GLY A 106 -10.90 20.62 24.18
N THR A 107 -9.98 20.45 23.23
CA THR A 107 -8.60 20.94 23.33
C THR A 107 -8.06 21.37 21.97
N SER A 108 -7.04 22.24 21.97
CA SER A 108 -6.34 22.66 20.76
C SER A 108 -5.34 21.60 20.30
N LEU A 109 -5.21 21.40 18.99
CA LEU A 109 -4.36 20.37 18.37
C LEU A 109 -3.30 20.99 17.46
N ASN A 110 -2.14 20.34 17.35
CA ASN A 110 -1.06 20.78 16.46
C ASN A 110 -1.43 20.45 15.00
N PRO A 111 -1.46 21.44 14.08
CA PRO A 111 -1.77 21.20 12.67
C PRO A 111 -0.58 20.67 11.85
N LYS A 112 0.61 20.54 12.44
CA LYS A 112 1.81 20.10 11.73
C LYS A 112 1.93 18.58 11.74
N THR A 113 2.29 18.02 10.60
CA THR A 113 2.66 16.61 10.50
C THR A 113 3.96 16.34 11.26
N GLY A 114 4.01 15.22 11.97
CA GLY A 114 5.20 14.78 12.69
C GLY A 114 4.99 14.69 14.19
N LEU A 115 6.09 14.37 14.89
CA LEU A 115 6.20 14.47 16.34
C LEU A 115 6.69 15.88 16.71
#